data_AF-A0A949ELI7-F1
#
_entry.id   AF-A0A949ELI7-F1
#
_cell.length_a   1.000
_cell.length_b   1.000
_cell.length_c   1.000
_cell.angle_alpha   90.00
_cell.angle_beta   90.00
_cell.angle_gamma   90.00
#
_symmetry.space_group_name_H-M   'P 1'
#
loop_
_entity.id
_entity.type
_entity.pdbx_description
1 polymer ?
#
loop_
_entity_poly.entity_id
_entity_poly.type
_entity_poly.pdbx_seq_one_letter_code
_entity_poly.pdbx_strand_id
1 'polypeptide(L)'
;MARERSFEAIKDIIKSIRKEKIECEIETFIHGAMCVSLSGRCFLSSYAFSKSANRGKCVQPCRRKYLITDLEEKGNKYILGKDYIRIYERIFPGDT
;
A
#
# COMPACT_ATOMS: atom_id res chain seq x y z
N MET A 1 -7.70 -3.83 -19.60
CA MET A 1 -6.96 -3.58 -18.35
C MET A 1 -7.51 -4.50 -17.28
N ALA A 2 -6.65 -5.34 -16.67
CA ALA A 2 -7.03 -6.14 -15.51
C ALA A 2 -7.33 -5.19 -14.33
N ARG A 3 -8.53 -5.29 -13.76
CA ARG A 3 -8.95 -4.51 -12.60
C ARG A 3 -8.94 -5.43 -11.38
N GLU A 4 -8.71 -4.86 -10.20
CA GLU A 4 -9.00 -5.57 -8.96
C GLU A 4 -10.48 -5.97 -8.89
N ARG A 5 -10.73 -7.18 -8.38
CA ARG A 5 -12.04 -7.82 -8.30
C ARG A 5 -12.19 -8.47 -6.92
N SER A 6 -13.41 -8.49 -6.40
CA SER A 6 -13.72 -9.27 -5.20
C SER A 6 -13.66 -10.78 -5.51
N PHE A 7 -13.49 -11.58 -4.45
CA PHE A 7 -13.49 -13.04 -4.58
C PHE A 7 -14.83 -13.56 -5.11
N GLU A 8 -15.95 -12.93 -4.73
CA GLU A 8 -17.29 -13.26 -5.22
C GLU A 8 -17.38 -13.06 -6.73
N ALA A 9 -16.92 -11.92 -7.24
CA ALA A 9 -16.93 -11.63 -8.67
C ALA A 9 -16.03 -12.60 -9.46
N ILE A 10 -14.87 -12.98 -8.90
CA ILE A 10 -13.98 -13.99 -9.50
C ILE A 10 -14.69 -15.34 -9.59
N LYS A 11 -15.39 -15.77 -8.53
CA LYS A 11 -16.17 -17.02 -8.53
C LYS A 11 -17.25 -17.02 -9.60
N ASP A 12 -17.93 -15.90 -9.80
CA ASP A 12 -19.00 -15.81 -10.80
C ASP A 12 -18.46 -15.85 -12.23
N ILE A 13 -17.30 -15.23 -12.49
CA ILE A 13 -16.60 -15.36 -13.77
C ILE A 13 -16.24 -16.83 -14.06
N ILE A 14 -15.66 -17.53 -13.06
CA ILE A 14 -15.31 -18.96 -13.19
C ILE A 14 -16.54 -19.81 -13.51
N LYS A 15 -17.67 -19.54 -12.83
CA LYS A 15 -18.93 -20.26 -13.09
C LYS A 15 -19.43 -20.04 -14.52
N SER A 16 -19.39 -18.82 -15.03
CA SER A 16 -19.84 -18.51 -16.39
C SER A 16 -18.98 -19.20 -17.45
N ILE A 17 -17.65 -19.17 -17.30
CA ILE A 17 -16.71 -19.88 -18.18
C ILE A 17 -17.04 -21.38 -18.24
N ARG A 18 -17.27 -22.01 -17.08
CA ARG A 18 -17.64 -23.43 -16.99
C ARG A 18 -19.00 -23.72 -17.62
N LYS A 19 -19.98 -22.83 -17.43
CA LYS A 19 -21.33 -22.96 -18.00
C LYS A 19 -21.32 -22.89 -19.52
N GLU A 20 -20.50 -22.01 -20.08
CA GLU A 20 -20.36 -21.80 -21.53
C GLU A 20 -19.37 -22.79 -22.19
N LYS A 21 -18.77 -23.70 -21.41
CA LYS A 21 -17.76 -24.68 -21.86
C LYS A 21 -16.60 -24.03 -22.64
N ILE A 22 -16.20 -22.84 -22.21
CA ILE A 22 -15.05 -22.14 -22.77
C ILE A 22 -13.80 -22.80 -22.22
N GLU A 23 -12.96 -23.34 -23.11
CA GLU A 23 -11.70 -23.96 -22.74
C GLU A 23 -10.61 -22.88 -22.61
N CYS A 24 -10.45 -22.35 -21.40
CA CYS A 24 -9.40 -21.40 -21.06
C CYS A 24 -8.88 -21.61 -19.63
N GLU A 25 -7.60 -21.27 -19.42
CA GLU A 25 -6.98 -21.27 -18.11
C GLU A 25 -7.23 -19.95 -17.38
N ILE A 26 -7.41 -20.02 -16.06
CA ILE A 26 -7.66 -18.85 -15.22
C ILE A 26 -6.44 -18.60 -14.34
N GLU A 27 -5.77 -17.49 -14.61
CA GLU A 27 -4.66 -16.99 -13.79
C GLU A 27 -5.15 -15.82 -12.94
N THR A 28 -4.80 -15.83 -11.65
CA THR A 28 -5.14 -14.74 -10.71
C THR A 28 -3.85 -14.15 -10.14
N PHE A 29 -3.68 -12.85 -10.31
CA PHE A 29 -2.56 -12.10 -9.74
C PHE A 29 -2.99 -11.45 -8.42
N ILE A 30 -2.18 -11.63 -7.39
CA ILE A 30 -2.35 -10.94 -6.12
C ILE A 30 -1.27 -9.87 -6.03
N HIS A 31 -1.67 -8.62 -5.86
CA HIS A 31 -0.74 -7.54 -5.62
C HIS A 31 -0.24 -7.63 -4.17
N GLY A 32 1.07 -7.50 -3.98
CA GLY A 32 1.63 -7.30 -2.65
C GLY A 32 1.28 -5.91 -2.10
N ALA A 33 2.04 -5.44 -1.12
CA ALA A 33 1.84 -4.10 -0.57
C ALA A 33 2.03 -3.02 -1.65
N MET A 34 0.92 -2.47 -2.16
CA MET A 34 0.94 -1.30 -3.03
C MET A 34 1.56 -0.12 -2.28
N CYS A 35 2.67 0.37 -2.81
CA CYS A 35 3.37 1.53 -2.31
C CYS A 35 3.13 2.71 -3.23
N VAL A 36 2.88 3.87 -2.65
CA VAL A 36 2.75 5.12 -3.39
C VAL A 36 3.95 5.99 -3.05
N SER A 37 4.68 6.40 -4.07
CA SER A 37 5.87 7.24 -3.92
C SER A 37 5.43 8.71 -3.86
N LEU A 38 4.96 9.17 -2.70
CA LEU A 38 4.77 10.60 -2.45
C LEU A 38 5.97 11.17 -1.68
N SER A 39 6.48 12.30 -2.16
CA SER A 39 7.50 13.10 -1.50
C SER A 39 8.74 12.30 -1.06
N GLY A 40 9.16 11.33 -1.88
CA GLY A 40 10.37 10.55 -1.63
C GLY A 40 10.31 9.62 -0.40
N ARG A 41 9.14 9.41 0.21
CA ARG A 41 9.00 8.56 1.42
C ARG A 41 9.42 7.11 1.19
N CYS A 42 9.48 6.65 -0.06
CA CYS A 42 9.99 5.32 -0.43
C CYS A 42 11.49 5.15 -0.12
N PHE A 43 12.26 6.24 -0.03
CA PHE A 43 13.69 6.20 0.29
C PHE A 43 13.99 5.90 1.76
N LEU A 44 13.01 6.06 2.68
CA LEU A 44 13.22 5.78 4.10
C LEU A 44 13.76 4.37 4.35
N SER A 45 13.28 3.38 3.59
CA SER A 45 13.74 1.99 3.73
C SER A 45 15.19 1.83 3.28
N SER A 46 15.61 2.55 2.26
CA SER A 46 16.99 2.53 1.79
C SER A 46 17.92 3.25 2.76
N TYR A 47 17.49 4.38 3.30
CA TYR A 47 18.28 5.20 4.21
C TYR A 47 18.44 4.54 5.59
N ALA A 48 17.35 4.13 6.22
CA ALA A 48 17.37 3.62 7.60
C ALA A 48 17.70 2.13 7.71
N PHE A 49 17.50 1.34 6.65
CA PHE A 49 17.65 -0.12 6.69
C PHE A 49 18.50 -0.70 5.56
N SER A 50 19.12 0.16 4.72
CA SER A 50 19.87 -0.26 3.51
C SER A 50 19.06 -1.18 2.59
N LYS A 51 17.74 -1.07 2.62
CA LYS A 51 16.79 -1.95 1.93
C LYS A 51 15.99 -1.15 0.92
N SER A 52 16.42 -1.18 -0.35
CA SER A 52 15.80 -0.40 -1.43
C SER A 52 14.39 -0.90 -1.78
N ALA A 53 13.42 0.01 -1.78
CA ALA A 53 12.06 -0.27 -2.21
C ALA A 53 11.98 -0.60 -3.72
N ASN A 54 12.80 0.06 -4.54
CA ASN A 54 12.87 -0.17 -5.99
C ASN A 54 13.40 -1.56 -6.36
N ARG A 55 14.04 -2.25 -5.40
CA ARG A 55 14.51 -3.64 -5.55
C ARG A 55 13.62 -4.66 -4.84
N GLY A 56 12.40 -4.27 -4.46
CA GLY A 56 11.45 -5.14 -3.74
C GLY A 56 11.87 -5.50 -2.31
N LYS A 57 12.87 -4.81 -1.73
CA LYS A 57 13.39 -5.13 -0.39
C LYS A 57 12.77 -4.28 0.73
N CYS A 58 11.74 -3.47 0.43
CA CYS A 58 11.17 -2.50 1.37
C CYS A 58 10.71 -3.14 2.68
N VAL A 59 11.12 -2.58 3.83
CA VAL A 59 10.68 -3.02 5.17
C VAL A 59 9.55 -2.16 5.75
N GLN A 60 8.90 -1.37 4.90
CA GLN A 60 7.73 -0.55 5.18
C GLN A 60 7.88 0.40 6.39
N PRO A 61 8.99 1.15 6.53
CA PRO A 61 9.17 2.07 7.66
C PRO A 61 8.11 3.16 7.70
N CYS A 62 7.60 3.58 6.54
CA CYS A 62 6.52 4.57 6.42
C CYS A 62 5.20 4.17 7.10
N ARG A 63 5.03 2.92 7.53
CA ARG A 63 3.82 2.45 8.25
C ARG A 63 4.00 2.41 9.78
N ARG A 64 5.17 2.79 10.28
CA ARG A 64 5.51 2.77 11.71
C ARG A 64 5.10 4.08 12.38
N LYS A 65 4.88 4.03 13.69
CA LYS A 65 4.73 5.22 14.53
C LYS A 65 6.12 5.76 14.86
N TYR A 66 6.28 7.08 14.82
CA TYR A 66 7.53 7.74 15.13
C TYR A 66 7.31 8.79 16.23
N LEU A 67 8.29 8.91 17.11
CA LEU A 67 8.42 10.04 18.01
C LEU A 67 9.40 11.02 17.37
N ILE A 68 8.94 12.21 17.00
CA ILE A 68 9.79 13.29 16.53
C ILE A 68 10.09 14.19 17.72
N THR A 69 11.36 14.57 17.87
CA THR A 69 11.75 15.61 18.82
C THR A 69 12.20 16.81 18.01
N ASP A 70 11.58 17.96 18.26
CA ASP A 70 12.02 19.23 17.71
C ASP A 70 13.28 19.68 18.46
N LEU A 71 14.36 19.90 17.70
CA LEU A 71 15.65 20.30 18.26
C LEU A 71 15.81 21.82 18.35
N GLU A 72 15.00 22.60 17.64
CA GLU A 72 15.06 24.07 17.64
C GLU A 72 14.08 24.67 18.66
N GLU A 73 12.87 24.13 18.79
CA GLU A 73 11.92 24.53 19.83
C GLU A 73 11.97 23.61 21.06
N LYS A 74 12.83 23.96 22.03
CA LYS A 74 12.81 23.49 23.44
C LYS A 74 12.67 21.97 23.68
N GLY A 75 12.95 21.10 22.70
CA GLY A 75 12.82 19.66 22.87
C GLY A 75 11.39 19.12 22.86
N ASN A 76 10.44 19.85 22.25
CA ASN A 76 9.06 19.37 22.14
C ASN A 76 9.01 18.01 21.42
N LYS A 77 8.22 17.07 21.97
CA LYS A 77 8.07 15.71 21.43
C LYS A 77 6.70 15.52 20.81
N TYR A 78 6.68 15.10 19.55
CA TYR A 78 5.48 14.84 18.78
C TYR A 78 5.38 13.36 18.43
N ILE A 79 4.21 12.76 18.64
CA ILE A 79 3.93 11.41 18.16
C ILE A 79 3.33 11.51 16.77
N LEU A 80 4.08 11.12 15.74
CA LEU A 80 3.52 10.90 14.43
C LEU A 80 2.68 9.62 14.46
N GLY A 81 1.37 9.82 14.31
CA GLY A 81 0.39 8.74 14.15
C GLY A 81 0.66 7.88 12.91
N LYS A 82 -0.05 6.75 12.79
CA LYS A 82 0.09 5.81 11.66
C LYS A 82 -0.17 6.46 10.30
N ASP A 83 -0.91 7.56 10.28
CA ASP A 83 -1.46 8.14 9.05
C ASP A 83 -0.73 9.41 8.58
N TYR A 84 0.23 9.94 9.36
CA TYR A 84 0.97 11.16 8.99
C TYR A 84 1.97 10.93 7.83
N ILE A 85 2.49 9.71 7.73
CA ILE A 85 3.35 9.26 6.62
C ILE A 85 2.51 8.54 5.53
N ARG A 86 1.26 8.18 5.82
CA ARG A 86 0.30 7.78 4.78
C ARG A 86 -0.23 9.03 4.05
N ILE A 87 -0.67 8.80 2.83
CA ILE A 87 -1.17 9.84 1.92
C ILE A 87 -2.69 9.70 1.75
N TYR A 88 -3.29 8.69 2.38
CA TYR A 88 -4.65 8.25 2.12
C TYR A 88 -5.56 8.39 3.33
N GLU A 89 -5.56 9.56 3.96
CA GLU A 89 -6.75 10.05 4.65
C GLU A 89 -6.91 11.54 4.30
N ARG A 90 -8.00 11.85 3.58
CA ARG A 90 -8.42 13.16 3.01
C ARG A 90 -7.92 13.53 1.61
N ILE A 91 -8.40 12.82 0.59
CA ILE A 91 -8.82 13.47 -0.67
C ILE A 91 -10.06 12.75 -1.23
N PHE A 92 -11.15 12.62 -0.46
CA PHE A 92 -12.53 12.54 -0.96
C PHE A 92 -13.46 12.90 0.21
N PRO A 93 -14.29 13.94 0.12
CA PRO A 93 -15.35 14.15 1.09
C PRO A 93 -16.46 13.13 0.79
N GLY A 94 -16.62 12.07 1.59
CA GLY A 94 -17.77 11.19 1.36
C GLY A 94 -17.92 9.85 2.08
N ASP A 95 -16.92 9.26 2.73
CA ASP A 95 -17.09 7.87 3.22
C ASP A 95 -17.10 7.79 4.76
N THR A 96 -18.31 7.85 5.31
CA THR A 96 -18.72 7.23 6.59
C THR A 96 -18.91 5.73 6.44
#